data_AF-A0A0W1RCE9-F1
#
_entry.id   AF-A0A0W1RCE9-F1
#
_cell.length_a   1.000
_cell.length_b   1.000
_cell.length_c   1.000
_cell.angle_alpha   90.00
_cell.angle_beta   90.00
_cell.angle_gamma   90.00
#
_symmetry.space_group_name_H-M   'P 1'
#
loop_
_entity.id
_entity.type
_entity.pdbx_description
1 polymer ?
#
loop_
_entity_poly.entity_id
_entity_poly.type
_entity_poly.pdbx_seq_one_letter_code
_entity_poly.pdbx_strand_id
1 'polypeptide(L)' 'MRTEGATVSTKTVRVVAVLLVVMGVETTVYLWQLKELQVGGTDVEYLGTIAVVFFACWVVLFSAVLLRIAVTGNLRSVRA' A
#
# COMPACT_ATOMS: atom_id res chain seq x y z
N MET A 1 -8.44 14.75 -32.45
CA MET A 1 -8.14 14.89 -31.00
C MET A 1 -7.31 13.70 -30.58
N ARG A 2 -6.01 13.89 -30.36
CA ARG A 2 -5.10 12.85 -29.88
C ARG A 2 -5.11 12.95 -28.36
N THR A 3 -5.62 11.93 -27.67
CA THR A 3 -5.55 11.85 -26.21
C THR A 3 -4.10 11.57 -25.85
N GLU A 4 -3.31 12.61 -25.63
CA GLU A 4 -2.02 12.49 -24.95
C GLU A 4 -2.34 12.18 -23.49
N GLY A 5 -2.42 10.89 -23.18
CA GLY A 5 -2.64 10.40 -21.84
C GLY A 5 -1.57 10.97 -20.91
N ALA A 6 -2.04 11.61 -19.84
CA ALA A 6 -1.24 12.16 -18.76
C ALA A 6 -0.10 11.20 -18.38
N THR A 7 1.14 11.56 -18.70
CA THR A 7 2.32 10.81 -18.29
C THR A 7 2.63 11.13 -16.83
N VAL A 8 1.76 10.68 -15.93
CA VAL A 8 2.15 10.40 -14.54
C VAL A 8 3.42 9.56 -14.62
N SER A 9 4.50 9.95 -13.93
CA SER A 9 5.77 9.24 -13.98
C SER A 9 5.53 7.76 -13.64
N THR A 10 5.51 6.91 -14.67
CA THR A 10 5.22 5.47 -14.56
C THR A 10 6.18 4.82 -13.57
N LYS A 11 7.39 5.38 -13.44
CA LYS A 11 8.39 4.96 -12.44
C LYS A 11 7.90 5.16 -11.02
N THR A 12 7.36 6.33 -10.67
CA THR A 12 6.89 6.63 -9.31
C THR A 12 5.69 5.75 -8.93
N VAL A 13 4.73 5.57 -9.84
CA VAL A 13 3.58 4.69 -9.60
C VAL A 13 4.03 3.24 -9.43
N ARG A 14 4.97 2.76 -10.27
CA ARG A 14 5.55 1.42 -10.12
C ARG A 14 6.27 1.24 -8.79
N VAL A 15 7.06 2.23 -8.36
CA VAL A 15 7.76 2.16 -7.06
C VAL A 15 6.74 2.06 -5.92
N VAL A 16 5.70 2.91 -5.92
CA VAL A 16 4.65 2.86 -4.90
C VAL A 16 3.90 1.52 -4.92
N ALA A 17 3.57 1.00 -6.09
CA ALA A 17 2.91 -0.29 -6.23
C ALA A 17 3.81 -1.45 -5.73
N VAL A 18 5.10 -1.43 -6.04
CA VAL A 18 6.07 -2.43 -5.55
C VAL A 18 6.18 -2.37 -4.03
N LEU A 19 6.28 -1.17 -3.44
CA LEU A 19 6.34 -1.01 -1.99
C LEU A 19 5.06 -1.54 -1.31
N LEU A 20 3.89 -1.27 -1.88
CA LEU A 20 2.61 -1.83 -1.41
C LEU A 20 2.63 -3.37 -1.41
N VAL A 21 3.11 -3.98 -2.49
CA VAL A 21 3.20 -5.45 -2.60
C VAL A 21 4.18 -6.02 -1.58
N VAL A 22 5.37 -5.42 -1.44
CA VAL A 22 6.38 -5.87 -0.47
C VAL A 22 5.82 -5.82 0.95
N MET A 23 5.23 -4.70 1.36
CA MET A 23 4.64 -4.57 2.71
C MET A 23 3.50 -5.57 2.93
N GLY A 24 2.68 -5.84 1.91
CA GLY A 24 1.62 -6.83 1.99
C GLY A 24 2.14 -8.26 2.15
N VAL A 25 3.22 -8.61 1.43
CA VAL A 25 3.89 -9.91 1.58
C VAL A 25 4.50 -10.04 2.98
N GLU A 26 5.25 -9.04 3.46
CA GLU A 26 5.83 -9.06 4.81
C GLU A 26 4.77 -9.20 5.90
N THR A 27 3.65 -8.47 5.78
CA THR A 27 2.52 -8.58 6.72
C THR A 27 1.92 -9.99 6.69
N THR A 28 1.73 -10.57 5.50
CA THR A 28 1.16 -11.91 5.35
C THR A 28 2.06 -12.98 5.95
N VAL A 29 3.38 -12.88 5.73
CA VAL A 29 4.38 -13.77 6.32
C VAL A 29 4.38 -13.63 7.85
N TYR A 30 4.30 -12.41 8.37
CA TYR A 30 4.24 -12.16 9.81
C TYR A 30 2.99 -12.79 10.45
N LEU A 31 1.82 -12.59 9.83
CA LEU A 31 0.57 -13.21 10.27
C LEU A 31 0.61 -14.73 10.19
N TRP A 32 1.27 -15.27 9.15
CA TRP A 32 1.48 -16.71 9.02
C TRP A 32 2.34 -17.26 10.15
N GLN A 33 3.46 -16.61 10.46
CA GLN A 33 4.33 -16.99 11.58
C GLN A 33 3.59 -16.92 12.91
N LEU A 34 2.78 -15.88 13.15
CA LEU A 34 1.95 -15.77 14.34
C LEU A 34 0.96 -16.94 14.47
N LYS A 35 0.36 -17.37 13.36
CA LYS A 35 -0.53 -18.54 13.33
C LYS A 35 0.21 -19.84 13.66
N GLU A 36 1.43 -20.02 13.16
CA GLU A 36 2.25 -21.19 13.52
C GLU A 36 2.68 -21.16 15.01
N LEU A 37 2.90 -19.98 15.57
CA LEU A 37 3.18 -19.75 17.00
C LEU A 37 1.95 -19.87 17.91
N GLN A 38 0.75 -20.02 17.34
CA GLN A 38 -0.54 -20.03 18.06
C GLN A 38 -0.78 -21.28 18.93
N VAL A 39 0.28 -22.03 19.24
CA VAL A 39 0.26 -23.18 20.17
C VAL A 39 0.06 -22.75 21.64
N GLY A 40 -0.02 -21.45 21.95
CA GLY A 40 -0.43 -21.02 23.29
C GLY A 40 -0.78 -19.54 23.45
N GLY A 41 -2.05 -19.25 23.74
CA GLY A 41 -2.45 -18.09 24.54
C GLY A 41 -2.85 -16.79 23.83
N THR A 42 -3.56 -15.96 24.60
CA THR A 42 -4.17 -14.64 24.28
C THR A 42 -3.23 -13.59 23.68
N ASP A 43 -1.90 -13.75 23.82
CA ASP A 43 -0.92 -12.78 23.30
C ASP A 43 -0.87 -12.75 21.77
N VAL A 44 -1.19 -13.86 21.11
CA VAL A 44 -1.17 -13.98 19.64
C VAL A 44 -2.32 -13.22 18.98
N GLU A 45 -3.48 -13.15 19.63
CA GLU A 45 -4.63 -12.39 19.12
C GLU A 45 -4.36 -10.87 19.15
N TYR A 46 -3.68 -10.39 20.18
CA TYR A 46 -3.27 -8.99 20.29
C TYR A 46 -2.23 -8.62 19.22
N LEU A 47 -1.23 -9.48 19.01
CA LEU A 47 -0.23 -9.32 17.95
C LEU A 47 -0.85 -9.37 16.54
N GLY A 48 -1.80 -10.28 16.31
CA GLY A 48 -2.53 -10.35 15.05
C GLY A 48 -3.36 -9.08 14.79
N THR A 49 -4.01 -8.55 15.83
CA THR A 49 -4.76 -7.29 15.73
C THR A 49 -3.85 -6.12 15.38
N ILE A 50 -2.68 -6.01 16.02
CA ILE A 50 -1.69 -4.97 15.70
C ILE A 50 -1.25 -5.07 14.25
N ALA A 51 -0.96 -6.28 13.76
CA ALA A 51 -0.53 -6.48 12.37
C ALA A 51 -1.61 -6.09 11.35
N VAL A 52 -2.88 -6.41 11.62
CA VAL A 52 -4.01 -6.01 10.76
C VAL A 52 -4.20 -4.50 10.76
N VAL A 53 -4.13 -3.85 11.92
CA VAL A 53 -4.25 -2.39 12.04
C VAL A 53 -3.10 -1.70 11.32
N PHE A 54 -1.87 -2.19 11.50
CA PHE A 54 -0.69 -1.65 10.83
C PHE A 54 -0.83 -1.75 9.30
N PHE A 55 -1.28 -2.90 8.79
CA PHE A 55 -1.54 -3.09 7.36
C PHE A 55 -2.61 -2.15 6.84
N ALA A 56 -3.73 -2.00 7.56
CA ALA A 56 -4.79 -1.08 7.19
C ALA A 56 -4.30 0.38 7.10
N CYS A 57 -3.49 0.83 8.08
CA CYS A 57 -2.88 2.15 8.06
C CYS A 57 -1.98 2.36 6.84
N TRP A 58 -1.18 1.36 6.47
CA TRP A 58 -0.31 1.42 5.29
C TRP A 58 -1.08 1.52 3.97
N VAL A 59 -2.15 0.73 3.82
CA VAL A 59 -3.02 0.79 2.64
C VAL A 59 -3.62 2.18 2.48
N VAL A 60 -4.07 2.81 3.57
CA VAL A 60 -4.63 4.17 3.54
C VAL A 60 -3.57 5.19 3.13
N LEU A 61 -2.37 5.15 3.73
CA LEU A 61 -1.29 6.07 3.41
C LEU A 61 -0.87 5.99 1.93
N PHE A 62 -0.66 4.78 1.42
CA PHE A 62 -0.27 4.60 0.02
C PHE A 62 -1.40 4.95 -0.96
N SER A 63 -2.65 4.68 -0.61
CA SER A 63 -3.81 5.12 -1.39
C SER A 63 -3.86 6.65 -1.48
N ALA A 64 -3.61 7.36 -0.38
CA ALA A 64 -3.51 8.81 -0.37
C ALA A 64 -2.34 9.33 -1.22
N VAL A 65 -1.19 8.66 -1.19
CA VAL A 65 -0.04 8.99 -2.04
C VAL A 65 -0.37 8.79 -3.52
N LEU A 66 -0.98 7.66 -3.89
CA LEU A 66 -1.42 7.40 -5.27
C LEU A 66 -2.45 8.42 -5.73
N LEU A 67 -3.42 8.78 -4.87
CA LEU A 67 -4.41 9.80 -5.17
C LEU A 67 -3.75 11.17 -5.38
N ARG A 68 -2.79 11.55 -4.54
CA ARG A 68 -2.03 12.80 -4.71
C ARG A 68 -1.23 12.81 -6.01
N ILE A 69 -0.60 11.69 -6.37
CA ILE A 69 0.12 11.55 -7.65
C ILE A 69 -0.86 11.70 -8.83
N ALA A 70 -2.02 11.05 -8.77
CA ALA A 70 -3.05 11.14 -9.81
C ALA A 70 -3.59 12.57 -9.96
N VAL A 71 -3.91 13.25 -8.86
CA VAL A 71 -4.39 14.64 -8.85
C VAL A 71 -3.33 15.60 -9.37
N THR A 72 -2.08 15.47 -8.92
CA THR A 72 -0.97 16.33 -9.37
C THR A 72 -0.66 16.11 -10.85
N GLY A 73 -0.77 14.87 -11.35
CA GLY A 73 -0.67 14.55 -12.77
C GLY A 73 -1.79 15.19 -13.59
N ASN A 74 -3.03 15.14 -13.10
CA ASN A 74 -4.19 15.74 -13.77
C ASN A 74 -4.08 17.27 -13.86
N LEU A 75 -3.66 17.95 -12.79
CA LEU A 75 -3.48 19.40 -12.79
C LEU A 75 -2.38 19.89 -13.76
N ARG A 76 -1.33 19.10 -13.96
CA ARG A 76 -0.27 19.43 -14.92
C ARG A 76 -0.75 19.27 -16.36
N SER A 77 -1.66 18.33 -16.62
CA SER A 77 -2.27 18.10 -17.94
C SER A 77 -3.27 19.19 -18.36
N VAL A 78 -3.90 19.90 -17.41
CA VAL A 78 -4.92 20.93 -17.72
C VAL A 78 -4.28 22.30 -18.03
N ARG A 79 -3.01 22.52 -17.64
CA ARG A 79 -2.29 23.78 -17.85
C ARG A 79 -1.37 23.81 -19.08
N ALA A 80 -1.11 22.68 -19.71
CA ALA A 80 -0.29 22.57 -20.92
C ALA A 80 -1.19 22.57 -22.17
#